data_AF-A0A1A8K268-F1
#
_entry.id   AF-A0A1A8K268-F1
#
_cell.length_a   1.000
_cell.length_b   1.000
_cell.length_c   1.000
_cell.angle_alpha   90.00
_cell.angle_beta   90.00
_cell.angle_gamma   90.00
#
_symmetry.space_group_name_H-M   'P 1'
#
loop_
_entity.id
_entity.type
_entity.pdbx_description
1 polymer ?
#
loop_
_entity_poly.entity_id
_entity_poly.type
_entity_poly.pdbx_seq_one_letter_code
_entity_poly.pdbx_strand_id
1 'polypeptide(L)'
;AADQTEALYVGDAILSVNSNDLREATHDEAVQALKKTGKEVILEVKYIKEMSSYFKSPGSPGASLPWDSPPSTPQRGAELSPAEVKDPRSIPLKMCQVSRKQCPPDTENRYFEVVSSSRKNSMFLRAKDPAMAQSWYNAIQAAAANLFPQVWAGLKSMQPGMEVKHLGWLAEQLSHGPERPVLAVLTEKDLLLYPAFPESKEIMINPTKRHPLITTRLVHSGPGKSSPLLDSELSFGLRSGTKQGVETHVFRVVSAKELSTWTHLLVEGCHNAAELIKEVTADCSWNGKDCTLGVHINDGFTLFTEEMGVRKNILLQQPFERLRMSSDDGVRMMFLDFGGP
;
A
#
# COMPACT_ATOMS: atom_id res chain seq x y z
N ALA A 1 2.47 28.72 -12.77
CA ALA A 1 3.19 28.71 -11.48
C ALA A 1 2.42 27.88 -10.45
N ALA A 2 1.34 28.39 -9.83
CA ALA A 2 0.57 27.63 -8.82
C ALA A 2 0.10 26.24 -9.31
N ASP A 3 -0.45 26.18 -10.52
CA ASP A 3 -0.89 24.93 -11.17
C ASP A 3 0.26 23.95 -11.49
N GLN A 4 1.46 24.48 -11.78
CA GLN A 4 2.65 23.67 -12.08
C GLN A 4 3.35 23.14 -10.82
N THR A 5 3.12 23.77 -9.67
CA THR A 5 3.72 23.37 -8.39
C THR A 5 2.90 22.32 -7.66
N GLU A 6 1.65 22.06 -8.07
CA GLU A 6 0.68 21.14 -7.42
C GLU A 6 0.49 21.33 -5.90
N ALA A 7 1.03 22.43 -5.36
CA ALA A 7 1.10 22.72 -3.92
C ALA A 7 -0.09 23.54 -3.42
N LEU A 8 -0.97 23.99 -4.32
CA LEU A 8 -2.13 24.83 -4.04
C LEU A 8 -3.36 24.28 -4.75
N TYR A 9 -4.45 24.10 -4.02
CA TYR A 9 -5.73 23.64 -4.54
C TYR A 9 -6.78 24.75 -4.48
N VAL A 10 -7.75 24.68 -5.40
CA VAL A 10 -8.91 25.58 -5.36
C VAL A 10 -9.69 25.30 -4.07
N GLY A 11 -9.78 26.32 -3.21
CA GLY A 11 -10.40 26.23 -1.88
C GLY A 11 -9.44 26.39 -0.72
N ASP A 12 -8.12 26.41 -0.97
CA ASP A 12 -7.13 26.70 0.07
C ASP A 12 -7.20 28.15 0.53
N ALA A 13 -7.10 28.38 1.85
CA ALA A 13 -7.08 29.72 2.42
C ALA A 13 -5.63 30.20 2.56
N ILE A 14 -5.29 31.30 1.90
CA ILE A 14 -3.98 31.93 2.01
C ILE A 14 -3.92 32.68 3.35
N LEU A 15 -3.02 32.27 4.22
CA LEU A 15 -2.80 32.87 5.53
C LEU A 15 -1.74 33.97 5.48
N SER A 16 -0.70 33.83 4.67
CA SER A 16 0.33 34.87 4.51
C SER A 16 1.03 34.81 3.15
N VAL A 17 1.57 35.95 2.70
CA VAL A 17 2.32 36.11 1.44
C VAL A 17 3.64 36.82 1.75
N ASN A 18 4.78 36.16 1.52
CA ASN A 18 6.12 36.71 1.78
C ASN A 18 6.24 37.35 3.18
N SER A 19 5.74 36.64 4.19
CA SER A 19 5.68 37.08 5.61
C SER A 19 4.70 38.21 5.92
N ASN A 20 3.87 38.64 4.96
CA ASN A 20 2.74 39.53 5.23
C ASN A 20 1.50 38.72 5.59
N ASP A 21 1.01 38.86 6.83
CA ASP A 21 -0.18 38.15 7.32
C ASP A 21 -1.46 38.67 6.64
N LEU A 22 -2.29 37.74 6.17
CA LEU A 22 -3.54 38.01 5.48
C LEU A 22 -4.77 37.46 6.22
N ARG A 23 -4.62 36.94 7.46
CA ARG A 23 -5.71 36.34 8.23
C ARG A 23 -6.86 37.30 8.54
N GLU A 24 -6.56 38.59 8.68
CA GLU A 24 -7.54 39.67 8.90
C GLU A 24 -7.56 40.69 7.74
N ALA A 25 -6.88 40.39 6.63
CA ALA A 25 -6.80 41.29 5.50
C ALA A 25 -8.10 41.27 4.68
N THR A 26 -8.45 42.44 4.14
CA THR A 26 -9.53 42.56 3.16
C THR A 26 -9.13 41.93 1.83
N HIS A 27 -10.12 41.62 0.98
CA HIS A 27 -9.88 41.04 -0.35
C HIS A 27 -8.90 41.89 -1.18
N ASP A 28 -9.07 43.20 -1.17
CA ASP A 28 -8.21 44.12 -1.93
C ASP A 28 -6.77 44.15 -1.40
N GLU A 29 -6.59 44.07 -0.08
CA GLU A 29 -5.26 43.99 0.55
C GLU A 29 -4.57 42.67 0.24
N ALA A 30 -5.30 41.55 0.23
CA ALA A 30 -4.76 40.26 -0.18
C ALA A 30 -4.33 40.27 -1.66
N VAL A 31 -5.12 40.88 -2.54
CA VAL A 31 -4.77 41.05 -3.97
C VAL A 31 -3.56 41.96 -4.14
N GLN A 32 -3.45 43.03 -3.37
CA GLN A 32 -2.28 43.91 -3.37
C GLN A 32 -1.02 43.18 -2.90
N ALA A 33 -1.12 42.38 -1.82
CA ALA A 33 0.00 41.61 -1.29
C ALA A 33 0.53 40.60 -2.33
N LEU A 34 -0.37 39.90 -3.03
CA LEU A 34 -0.03 38.97 -4.12
C LEU A 34 0.54 39.68 -5.36
N LYS A 35 0.04 40.87 -5.70
CA LYS A 35 0.53 41.64 -6.85
C LYS A 35 1.89 42.31 -6.60
N LYS A 36 2.20 42.62 -5.34
CA LYS A 36 3.44 43.28 -4.93
C LYS A 36 4.61 42.30 -4.80
N THR A 37 4.38 41.00 -4.94
CA THR A 37 5.46 40.00 -4.84
C THR A 37 6.36 39.99 -6.07
N GLY A 38 7.65 39.73 -5.86
CA GLY A 38 8.66 39.65 -6.90
C GLY A 38 8.74 38.28 -7.59
N LYS A 39 9.95 37.94 -8.06
CA LYS A 39 10.23 36.68 -8.79
C LYS A 39 10.00 35.41 -7.96
N GLU A 40 10.05 35.52 -6.63
CA GLU A 40 9.79 34.44 -5.69
C GLU A 40 8.65 34.82 -4.74
N VAL A 41 7.75 33.86 -4.51
CA VAL A 41 6.54 34.03 -3.70
C VAL A 41 6.44 32.85 -2.75
N ILE A 42 6.48 33.13 -1.45
CA ILE A 42 6.28 32.18 -0.37
C ILE A 42 4.86 32.39 0.16
N LEU A 43 4.05 31.34 0.09
CA LEU A 43 2.67 31.34 0.55
C LEU A 43 2.54 30.40 1.74
N GLU A 44 1.96 30.89 2.83
CA GLU A 44 1.48 30.04 3.92
C GLU A 44 -0.01 29.82 3.69
N VAL A 45 -0.42 28.57 3.52
CA VAL A 45 -1.81 28.22 3.23
C VAL A 45 -2.36 27.24 4.24
N LYS A 46 -3.66 27.37 4.54
CA LYS A 46 -4.44 26.37 5.25
C LYS A 46 -5.20 25.55 4.22
N TYR A 47 -4.86 24.27 4.16
CA TYR A 47 -5.60 23.32 3.34
C TYR A 47 -7.00 23.11 3.93
N ILE A 48 -8.04 23.49 3.19
CA ILE A 48 -9.43 23.33 3.62
C ILE A 48 -10.03 22.19 2.80
N LYS A 49 -10.04 20.98 3.39
CA LYS A 49 -10.50 19.75 2.74
C LYS A 49 -12.03 19.59 2.73
N GLU A 50 -12.77 20.68 2.69
CA GLU A 50 -14.23 20.68 2.65
C GLU A 50 -14.75 21.55 1.51
N MET A 51 -14.39 21.20 0.27
CA MET A 51 -15.09 21.71 -0.90
C MET A 51 -15.14 20.67 -2.02
N SER A 52 -15.62 19.47 -1.71
CA SER A 52 -16.10 18.50 -2.72
C SER A 52 -17.63 18.41 -2.81
N SER A 53 -18.37 19.31 -2.15
CA SER A 53 -19.84 19.31 -2.16
C SER A 53 -20.49 20.55 -2.80
N TYR A 54 -19.73 21.54 -3.26
CA TYR A 54 -20.30 22.82 -3.73
C TYR A 54 -20.34 23.03 -5.25
N PHE A 55 -19.87 22.07 -6.05
CA PHE A 55 -20.14 22.02 -7.49
C PHE A 55 -21.20 20.96 -7.81
N LYS A 56 -22.45 21.24 -7.42
CA LYS A 56 -23.63 20.64 -8.06
C LYS A 56 -24.55 21.77 -8.50
N SER A 57 -24.63 21.95 -9.81
CA SER A 57 -25.63 22.80 -10.47
C SER A 57 -27.07 22.33 -10.16
N PRO A 58 -28.05 23.24 -10.26
CA PRO A 58 -29.27 23.23 -9.46
C PRO A 58 -30.35 22.36 -10.08
N GLY A 59 -31.01 21.54 -9.26
CA GLY A 59 -32.10 20.70 -9.76
C GLY A 59 -32.67 19.73 -8.73
N SER A 60 -33.21 20.25 -7.62
CA SER A 60 -34.48 19.78 -7.02
C SER A 60 -34.77 20.47 -5.69
N PRO A 61 -36.05 20.71 -5.36
CA PRO A 61 -36.48 21.66 -4.34
C PRO A 61 -36.58 21.00 -2.96
N GLY A 62 -36.19 21.73 -1.92
CA GLY A 62 -36.50 21.37 -0.54
C GLY A 62 -35.28 21.11 0.33
N ALA A 63 -34.54 22.16 0.66
CA ALA A 63 -33.83 22.27 1.93
C ALA A 63 -33.60 23.77 2.19
N SER A 64 -34.33 24.31 3.16
CA SER A 64 -34.19 25.68 3.66
C SER A 64 -32.78 25.90 4.20
N LEU A 65 -32.08 26.89 3.64
CA LEU A 65 -30.84 27.46 4.16
C LEU A 65 -31.13 28.27 5.43
N PRO A 66 -30.34 28.14 6.51
CA PRO A 66 -30.32 29.13 7.58
C PRO A 66 -29.25 30.18 7.26
N TRP A 67 -29.65 31.23 6.56
CA TRP A 67 -28.94 32.50 6.59
C TRP A 67 -29.64 33.39 7.60
N ASP A 68 -29.04 33.57 8.78
CA ASP A 68 -29.36 34.69 9.64
C ASP A 68 -28.09 35.50 9.90
N SER A 69 -28.26 36.82 9.83
CA SER A 69 -27.23 37.85 9.84
C SER A 69 -26.46 37.90 11.16
N PRO A 70 -25.22 38.42 11.19
CA PRO A 70 -24.47 38.56 12.44
C PRO A 70 -25.05 39.73 13.28
N PRO A 71 -25.18 39.59 14.62
CA PRO A 71 -25.62 40.69 15.45
C PRO A 71 -24.47 41.69 15.73
N SER A 72 -24.86 42.94 15.89
CA SER A 72 -24.02 44.12 16.09
C SER A 72 -23.39 44.18 17.49
N THR A 73 -22.07 44.42 17.54
CA THR A 73 -21.27 45.04 18.62
C THR A 73 -21.13 44.35 20.00
N PRO A 74 -20.00 44.56 20.71
CA PRO A 74 -19.45 43.60 21.67
C PRO A 74 -19.89 43.88 23.11
N GLN A 75 -20.42 42.87 23.81
CA GLN A 75 -20.57 42.90 25.27
C GLN A 75 -19.45 42.11 25.95
N ARG A 76 -18.74 42.84 26.79
CA ARG A 76 -17.63 42.44 27.64
C ARG A 76 -18.16 41.62 28.82
N GLY A 77 -17.55 40.47 29.09
CA GLY A 77 -17.65 39.77 30.36
C GLY A 77 -18.57 38.55 30.38
N ALA A 78 -18.04 37.41 29.93
CA ALA A 78 -18.38 36.11 30.50
C ALA A 78 -17.13 35.23 30.37
N GLU A 79 -16.66 34.75 31.52
CA GLU A 79 -15.53 33.85 31.65
C GLU A 79 -15.74 32.61 30.77
N LEU A 80 -14.73 32.26 29.97
CA LEU A 80 -14.72 31.02 29.21
C LEU A 80 -14.78 29.86 30.20
N SER A 81 -15.94 29.22 30.33
CA SER A 81 -16.06 27.89 30.90
C SER A 81 -15.03 26.98 30.22
N PRO A 82 -14.26 26.16 30.96
CA PRO A 82 -13.29 25.26 30.36
C PRO A 82 -14.00 24.39 29.35
N ALA A 83 -13.48 24.39 28.11
CA ALA A 83 -13.99 23.57 27.02
C ALA A 83 -14.31 22.16 27.53
N GLU A 84 -15.55 21.72 27.26
CA GLU A 84 -16.00 20.36 27.50
C GLU A 84 -14.89 19.37 27.12
N VAL A 85 -14.54 18.51 28.07
CA VAL A 85 -13.53 17.47 27.89
C VAL A 85 -13.99 16.61 26.73
N LYS A 86 -13.42 16.82 25.54
CA LYS A 86 -13.59 15.91 24.40
C LYS A 86 -13.25 14.51 24.90
N ASP A 87 -14.17 13.57 24.72
CA ASP A 87 -13.99 12.18 25.13
C ASP A 87 -12.60 11.67 24.75
N PRO A 88 -11.94 10.89 25.62
CA PRO A 88 -10.61 10.37 25.34
C PRO A 88 -10.64 9.53 24.05
N ARG A 89 -9.91 9.97 23.03
CA ARG A 89 -9.72 9.18 21.80
C ARG A 89 -8.83 7.98 22.10
N SER A 90 -9.31 6.78 21.75
CA SER A 90 -8.59 5.52 21.95
C SER A 90 -8.33 4.81 20.61
N ILE A 91 -7.12 4.30 20.42
CA ILE A 91 -6.75 3.45 19.27
C ILE A 91 -6.32 2.07 19.80
N PRO A 92 -6.97 0.98 19.35
CA PRO A 92 -6.52 -0.37 19.66
C PRO A 92 -5.12 -0.62 19.07
N LEU A 93 -4.19 -1.10 19.89
CA LEU A 93 -2.83 -1.41 19.46
C LEU A 93 -2.74 -2.72 18.65
N LYS A 94 -3.80 -3.54 18.68
CA LYS A 94 -3.85 -4.80 17.92
C LYS A 94 -3.72 -4.50 16.43
N MET A 95 -2.61 -4.92 15.83
CA MET A 95 -2.25 -4.68 14.42
C MET A 95 -2.29 -3.20 14.03
N CYS A 96 -2.07 -2.26 14.97
CA CYS A 96 -1.95 -0.85 14.60
C CYS A 96 -0.69 -0.65 13.75
N GLN A 97 -0.76 0.30 12.82
CA GLN A 97 0.40 0.73 12.05
C GLN A 97 0.98 1.98 12.70
N VAL A 98 2.30 2.00 12.90
CA VAL A 98 3.02 3.20 13.36
C VAL A 98 3.91 3.68 12.23
N SER A 99 3.77 4.94 11.84
CA SER A 99 4.56 5.57 10.78
C SER A 99 5.22 6.84 11.30
N ARG A 100 6.39 7.16 10.76
CA ARG A 100 7.09 8.43 10.99
C ARG A 100 7.06 9.35 9.78
N LYS A 101 6.44 8.89 8.70
CA LYS A 101 6.51 9.53 7.38
C LYS A 101 5.20 10.23 7.06
N GLN A 102 5.17 11.57 7.11
CA GLN A 102 4.24 12.41 6.36
C GLN A 102 4.69 13.89 6.27
N CYS A 103 4.37 14.53 5.13
CA CYS A 103 4.66 15.93 4.74
C CYS A 103 3.95 16.98 5.62
N PRO A 104 4.54 18.18 5.87
CA PRO A 104 5.78 18.78 5.33
C PRO A 104 7.04 18.22 6.00
N PRO A 105 8.28 18.61 5.63
CA PRO A 105 9.48 17.99 6.19
C PRO A 105 9.49 18.12 7.72
N ASP A 106 9.37 16.99 8.41
CA ASP A 106 9.67 16.89 9.83
C ASP A 106 11.19 17.03 10.00
N THR A 107 11.69 18.26 9.91
CA THR A 107 13.11 18.57 10.08
C THR A 107 13.62 18.22 11.48
N GLU A 108 12.72 17.96 12.43
CA GLU A 108 13.04 17.72 13.83
C GLU A 108 12.85 16.25 14.26
N ASN A 109 12.33 15.38 13.38
CA ASN A 109 12.03 13.96 13.65
C ASN A 109 11.20 13.73 14.93
N ARG A 110 10.25 14.62 15.22
CA ARG A 110 9.43 14.57 16.45
C ARG A 110 8.03 14.02 16.25
N TYR A 111 7.60 13.85 15.01
CA TYR A 111 6.26 13.41 14.72
C TYR A 111 6.18 11.91 14.44
N PHE A 112 5.07 11.33 14.83
CA PHE A 112 4.70 9.99 14.45
C PHE A 112 3.19 9.86 14.38
N GLU A 113 2.72 8.98 13.51
CA GLU A 113 1.32 8.64 13.31
C GLU A 113 1.08 7.21 13.81
N VAL A 114 -0.01 7.03 14.56
CA VAL A 114 -0.55 5.72 14.92
C VAL A 114 -1.88 5.56 14.22
N VAL A 115 -2.00 4.54 13.38
CA VAL A 115 -3.20 4.22 12.60
C VAL A 115 -3.78 2.91 13.11
N SER A 116 -5.09 2.87 13.34
CA SER A 116 -5.79 1.65 13.77
C SER A 116 -5.66 0.55 12.71
N SER A 117 -5.85 -0.70 13.11
CA SER A 117 -5.79 -1.85 12.20
C SER A 117 -6.86 -1.82 11.10
N SER A 118 -8.03 -1.26 11.41
CA SER A 118 -9.10 -0.96 10.43
C SER A 118 -8.82 0.25 9.54
N ARG A 119 -7.78 1.02 9.85
CA ARG A 119 -7.38 2.30 9.23
C ARG A 119 -8.46 3.40 9.25
N LYS A 120 -9.50 3.25 10.07
CA LYS A 120 -10.57 4.24 10.26
C LYS A 120 -10.20 5.35 11.23
N ASN A 121 -9.31 5.06 12.18
CA ASN A 121 -8.86 6.01 13.20
C ASN A 121 -7.35 6.20 13.06
N SER A 122 -6.89 7.45 13.11
CA SER A 122 -5.47 7.77 13.25
C SER A 122 -5.24 8.87 14.28
N MET A 123 -4.07 8.81 14.92
CA MET A 123 -3.59 9.81 15.86
C MET A 123 -2.22 10.28 15.39
N PHE A 124 -2.13 11.57 15.11
CA PHE A 124 -0.87 12.23 14.81
C PHE A 124 -0.34 12.90 16.09
N LEU A 125 0.87 12.52 16.48
CA LEU A 125 1.45 12.87 17.77
C LEU A 125 2.81 13.55 17.54
N ARG A 126 3.07 14.60 18.34
CA ARG A 126 4.37 15.28 18.40
C ARG A 126 5.00 15.02 19.75
N ALA A 127 6.20 14.46 19.76
CA ALA A 127 6.99 14.29 20.96
C ALA A 127 7.75 15.57 21.32
N LYS A 128 8.26 15.64 22.56
CA LYS A 128 9.10 16.75 23.01
C LYS A 128 10.39 16.86 22.20
N ASP A 129 11.01 15.73 21.88
CA ASP A 129 12.30 15.61 21.20
C ASP A 129 12.33 14.30 20.36
N PRO A 130 13.29 14.17 19.41
CA PRO A 130 13.36 12.98 18.56
C PRO A 130 13.60 11.67 19.31
N ALA A 131 14.32 11.71 20.44
CA ALA A 131 14.57 10.53 21.27
C ALA A 131 13.28 10.02 21.94
N MET A 132 12.44 10.93 22.42
CA MET A 132 11.12 10.62 22.96
C MET A 132 10.19 10.10 21.86
N ALA A 133 10.22 10.66 20.66
CA ALA A 133 9.49 10.10 19.51
C ALA A 133 9.96 8.67 19.20
N GLN A 134 11.24 8.36 19.37
CA GLN A 134 11.78 7.00 19.17
C GLN A 134 11.35 6.03 20.26
N SER A 135 11.39 6.49 21.50
CA SER A 135 10.91 5.72 22.64
C SER A 135 9.43 5.36 22.46
N TRP A 136 8.57 6.33 22.12
CA TRP A 136 7.14 6.07 21.86
C TRP A 136 6.92 5.13 20.68
N TYR A 137 7.58 5.36 19.56
CA TYR A 137 7.49 4.49 18.38
C TYR A 137 7.83 3.04 18.73
N ASN A 138 8.97 2.81 19.39
CA ASN A 138 9.41 1.47 19.81
C ASN A 138 8.46 0.84 20.83
N ALA A 139 7.97 1.62 21.81
CA ALA A 139 7.05 1.14 22.83
C ALA A 139 5.72 0.68 22.24
N ILE A 140 5.16 1.44 21.30
CA ILE A 140 3.91 1.09 20.62
C ILE A 140 4.10 -0.14 19.74
N GLN A 141 5.19 -0.22 18.98
CA GLN A 141 5.51 -1.41 18.18
C GLN A 141 5.67 -2.66 19.04
N ALA A 142 6.38 -2.57 20.17
CA ALA A 142 6.55 -3.68 21.09
C ALA A 142 5.20 -4.11 21.72
N ALA A 143 4.37 -3.15 22.11
CA ALA A 143 3.03 -3.43 22.64
C ALA A 143 2.13 -4.09 21.59
N ALA A 144 2.16 -3.64 20.33
CA ALA A 144 1.44 -4.26 19.23
C ALA A 144 1.92 -5.69 18.95
N ALA A 145 3.24 -5.92 18.98
CA ALA A 145 3.84 -7.24 18.78
C ALA A 145 3.43 -8.24 19.88
N ASN A 146 3.31 -7.79 21.13
CA ASN A 146 2.83 -8.62 22.25
C ASN A 146 1.38 -9.11 22.05
N LEU A 147 0.59 -8.44 21.21
CA LEU A 147 -0.78 -8.85 20.88
C LEU A 147 -0.84 -9.84 19.71
N PHE A 148 0.26 -10.13 19.02
CA PHE A 148 0.28 -11.05 17.89
C PHE A 148 -0.27 -12.45 18.21
N PRO A 149 0.01 -13.10 19.35
CA PRO A 149 -0.58 -14.41 19.65
C PRO A 149 -2.11 -14.41 19.63
N GLN A 150 -2.75 -13.33 20.07
CA GLN A 150 -4.21 -13.17 20.02
C GLN A 150 -4.70 -12.95 18.58
N VAL A 151 -3.95 -12.20 17.77
CA VAL A 151 -4.22 -12.02 16.34
C VAL A 151 -4.19 -13.36 15.62
N TRP A 152 -3.16 -14.16 15.87
CA TRP A 152 -2.99 -15.50 15.31
C TRP A 152 -4.14 -16.43 15.67
N ALA A 153 -4.54 -16.46 16.94
CA ALA A 153 -5.70 -17.25 17.38
C ALA A 153 -7.00 -16.79 16.71
N GLY A 154 -7.20 -15.47 16.57
CA GLY A 154 -8.34 -14.89 15.86
C GLY A 154 -8.40 -15.31 14.40
N LEU A 155 -7.30 -15.19 13.66
CA LEU A 155 -7.21 -15.59 12.25
C LEU A 155 -7.50 -17.10 12.06
N LYS A 156 -6.94 -17.95 12.92
CA LYS A 156 -7.20 -19.39 12.92
C LYS A 156 -8.68 -19.72 13.16
N SER A 157 -9.33 -19.00 14.08
CA SER A 157 -10.76 -19.17 14.34
C SER A 157 -11.63 -18.74 13.14
N MET A 158 -11.25 -17.65 12.47
CA MET A 158 -11.97 -17.15 11.29
C MET A 158 -11.83 -18.08 10.08
N GLN A 159 -10.66 -18.66 9.88
CA GLN A 159 -10.37 -19.55 8.75
C GLN A 159 -9.47 -20.73 9.14
N PRO A 160 -10.04 -21.80 9.75
CA PRO A 160 -9.27 -22.93 10.29
C PRO A 160 -8.42 -23.68 9.26
N GLY A 161 -8.81 -23.67 7.98
CA GLY A 161 -8.09 -24.33 6.89
C GLY A 161 -6.97 -23.48 6.26
N MET A 162 -6.74 -22.26 6.75
CA MET A 162 -5.67 -21.39 6.26
C MET A 162 -4.52 -21.38 7.24
N GLU A 163 -3.41 -22.00 6.85
CA GLU A 163 -2.16 -21.92 7.59
C GLU A 163 -1.40 -20.65 7.20
N VAL A 164 -1.47 -19.65 8.06
CA VAL A 164 -0.70 -18.42 7.92
C VAL A 164 0.72 -18.67 8.44
N LYS A 165 1.74 -18.28 7.67
CA LYS A 165 3.17 -18.37 8.04
C LYS A 165 3.70 -17.04 8.54
N HIS A 166 3.22 -15.94 7.98
CA HIS A 166 3.63 -14.60 8.38
C HIS A 166 2.57 -13.54 8.11
N LEU A 167 2.62 -12.44 8.86
CA LEU A 167 1.65 -11.34 8.82
C LEU A 167 2.35 -10.03 9.17
N GLY A 168 2.13 -8.99 8.37
CA GLY A 168 2.71 -7.69 8.67
C GLY A 168 2.28 -6.57 7.73
N TRP A 169 2.48 -5.34 8.17
CA TRP A 169 2.25 -4.15 7.35
C TRP A 169 3.45 -3.89 6.44
N LEU A 170 3.16 -3.73 5.15
CA LEU A 170 4.12 -3.33 4.13
C LEU A 170 3.68 -2.01 3.51
N ALA A 171 4.61 -1.23 2.94
CA ALA A 171 4.23 -0.14 2.04
C ALA A 171 4.42 -0.58 0.59
N GLU A 172 3.31 -0.79 -0.12
CA GLU A 172 3.29 -1.16 -1.53
C GLU A 172 3.49 0.08 -2.39
N GLN A 173 4.49 0.01 -3.27
CA GLN A 173 4.72 0.97 -4.34
C GLN A 173 4.40 0.28 -5.67
N LEU A 174 3.35 0.77 -6.33
CA LEU A 174 3.06 0.41 -7.73
C LEU A 174 4.00 1.21 -8.64
N SER A 175 4.31 0.68 -9.83
CA SER A 175 5.39 1.12 -10.73
C SER A 175 5.60 2.63 -10.89
N HIS A 176 4.56 3.46 -10.74
CA HIS A 176 4.62 4.93 -10.70
C HIS A 176 3.59 5.57 -9.74
N GLY A 177 3.11 4.84 -8.72
CA GLY A 177 2.04 5.27 -7.82
C GLY A 177 2.52 5.78 -6.45
N PRO A 178 1.67 6.54 -5.73
CA PRO A 178 1.94 6.87 -4.34
C PRO A 178 1.95 5.58 -3.53
N GLU A 179 2.75 5.58 -2.48
CA GLU A 179 2.89 4.39 -1.65
C GLU A 179 1.69 4.21 -0.75
N ARG A 180 1.26 2.97 -0.63
CA ARG A 180 0.07 2.61 0.10
C ARG A 180 0.42 1.54 1.11
N PRO A 181 0.09 1.74 2.40
CA PRO A 181 0.28 0.68 3.35
C PRO A 181 -0.76 -0.42 3.09
N VAL A 182 -0.29 -1.65 3.09
CA VAL A 182 -1.04 -2.86 2.81
C VAL A 182 -0.72 -3.87 3.90
N LEU A 183 -1.72 -4.59 4.37
CA LEU A 183 -1.51 -5.74 5.23
C LEU A 183 -1.26 -6.96 4.36
N ALA A 184 -0.08 -7.55 4.50
CA ALA A 184 0.29 -8.77 3.82
C ALA A 184 0.12 -9.97 4.75
N VAL A 185 -0.52 -11.02 4.25
CA VAL A 185 -0.71 -12.31 4.91
C VAL A 185 -0.07 -13.37 4.04
N LEU A 186 1.02 -13.96 4.50
CA LEU A 186 1.68 -15.08 3.82
C LEU A 186 1.11 -16.39 4.36
N THR A 187 0.61 -17.22 3.47
CA THR A 187 0.12 -18.58 3.76
C THR A 187 1.04 -19.62 3.11
N GLU A 188 0.71 -20.90 3.24
CA GLU A 188 1.42 -21.96 2.51
C GLU A 188 1.25 -21.92 0.98
N LYS A 189 0.16 -21.30 0.50
CA LYS A 189 -0.22 -21.37 -0.92
C LYS A 189 -0.18 -20.00 -1.60
N ASP A 190 -0.50 -18.95 -0.87
CA ASP A 190 -0.74 -17.62 -1.38
C ASP A 190 -0.12 -16.53 -0.50
N LEU A 191 0.30 -15.45 -1.14
CA LEU A 191 0.46 -14.13 -0.54
C LEU A 191 -0.84 -13.34 -0.75
N LEU A 192 -1.50 -12.96 0.34
CA LEU A 192 -2.77 -12.25 0.35
C LEU A 192 -2.56 -10.81 0.81
N LEU A 193 -3.15 -9.86 0.09
CA LEU A 193 -3.01 -8.43 0.37
C LEU A 193 -4.36 -7.79 0.71
N TYR A 194 -4.40 -7.07 1.84
CA TYR A 194 -5.58 -6.38 2.35
C TYR A 194 -5.30 -4.90 2.62
N PRO A 195 -6.28 -4.01 2.39
CA PRO A 195 -6.12 -2.57 2.63
C PRO A 195 -6.19 -2.22 4.12
N ALA A 196 -6.76 -3.11 4.93
CA ALA A 196 -6.91 -3.02 6.37
C ALA A 196 -6.94 -4.43 6.97
N PHE A 197 -6.81 -4.53 8.29
CA PHE A 197 -6.92 -5.82 8.98
C PHE A 197 -8.32 -6.43 8.82
N PRO A 198 -8.45 -7.71 8.41
CA PRO A 198 -9.75 -8.36 8.23
C PRO A 198 -10.40 -8.63 9.60
N GLU A 199 -11.51 -7.94 9.88
CA GLU A 199 -12.27 -8.08 11.14
C GLU A 199 -13.35 -9.17 11.08
N SER A 200 -13.70 -9.63 9.88
CA SER A 200 -14.73 -10.66 9.66
C SER A 200 -14.26 -11.75 8.70
N LYS A 201 -14.86 -12.94 8.82
CA LYS A 201 -14.56 -14.08 7.95
C LYS A 201 -14.80 -13.76 6.46
N GLU A 202 -15.82 -12.95 6.18
CA GLU A 202 -16.18 -12.51 4.82
C GLU A 202 -15.08 -11.66 4.18
N ILE A 203 -14.47 -10.75 4.95
CA ILE A 203 -13.33 -9.96 4.46
C ILE A 203 -12.11 -10.85 4.31
N MET A 204 -11.86 -11.75 5.27
CA MET A 204 -10.72 -12.67 5.25
C MET A 204 -10.65 -13.50 3.97
N ILE A 205 -11.78 -14.05 3.49
CA ILE A 205 -11.79 -14.86 2.27
C ILE A 205 -11.66 -14.06 0.98
N ASN A 206 -11.84 -12.73 1.05
CA ASN A 206 -11.86 -11.81 -0.09
C ASN A 206 -10.72 -10.77 -0.01
N PRO A 207 -9.45 -11.20 -0.19
CA PRO A 207 -8.33 -10.27 -0.28
C PRO A 207 -8.46 -9.34 -1.50
N THR A 208 -7.83 -8.17 -1.44
CA THR A 208 -7.77 -7.25 -2.59
C THR A 208 -6.89 -7.83 -3.69
N LYS A 209 -5.77 -8.46 -3.32
CA LYS A 209 -4.95 -9.23 -4.26
C LYS A 209 -4.59 -10.58 -3.66
N ARG A 210 -4.57 -11.60 -4.51
CA ARG A 210 -4.11 -12.94 -4.18
C ARG A 210 -3.02 -13.32 -5.17
N HIS A 211 -1.83 -13.61 -4.66
CA HIS A 211 -0.69 -14.02 -5.44
C HIS A 211 -0.31 -15.45 -5.04
N PRO A 212 -0.64 -16.46 -5.86
CA PRO A 212 -0.21 -17.83 -5.61
C PRO A 212 1.31 -17.90 -5.57
N LEU A 213 1.86 -18.61 -4.58
CA LEU A 213 3.31 -18.74 -4.41
C LEU A 213 3.94 -19.50 -5.57
N ILE A 214 3.23 -20.46 -6.16
CA ILE A 214 3.69 -21.23 -7.32
C ILE A 214 3.94 -20.36 -8.58
N THR A 215 3.24 -19.23 -8.70
CA THR A 215 3.43 -18.27 -9.81
C THR A 215 4.10 -16.98 -9.35
N THR A 216 4.65 -16.94 -8.14
CA THR A 216 5.31 -15.75 -7.57
C THR A 216 6.82 -15.96 -7.49
N ARG A 217 7.58 -14.92 -7.78
CA ARG A 217 9.03 -14.91 -7.60
C ARG A 217 9.52 -13.63 -6.95
N LEU A 218 10.52 -13.77 -6.10
CA LEU A 218 11.32 -12.66 -5.60
C LEU A 218 12.30 -12.18 -6.68
N VAL A 219 12.26 -10.89 -6.99
CA VAL A 219 13.09 -10.27 -8.05
C VAL A 219 14.21 -9.42 -7.45
N HIS A 220 13.96 -8.79 -6.30
CA HIS A 220 14.91 -7.92 -5.63
C HIS A 220 14.69 -7.97 -4.11
N SER A 221 15.77 -7.86 -3.35
CA SER A 221 15.78 -7.63 -1.91
C SER A 221 16.97 -6.74 -1.58
N GLY A 222 16.75 -5.63 -0.87
CA GLY A 222 17.82 -4.74 -0.47
C GLY A 222 17.41 -3.27 -0.36
N PRO A 223 18.39 -2.37 -0.28
CA PRO A 223 18.14 -0.94 -0.30
C PRO A 223 17.53 -0.52 -1.64
N GLY A 224 16.49 0.31 -1.59
CA GLY A 224 15.80 0.83 -2.76
C GLY A 224 16.74 1.63 -3.66
N LYS A 225 16.51 1.54 -4.97
CA LYS A 225 17.33 2.24 -5.99
C LYS A 225 17.04 3.75 -6.09
N SER A 226 16.17 4.29 -5.24
CA SER A 226 15.71 5.68 -5.28
C SER A 226 16.42 6.57 -4.25
N SER A 227 17.26 7.47 -4.77
CA SER A 227 17.87 8.65 -4.13
C SER A 227 18.99 8.43 -3.08
N PRO A 228 20.15 9.11 -3.20
CA PRO A 228 21.29 9.01 -2.28
C PRO A 228 21.15 9.85 -0.99
N LEU A 229 19.97 10.38 -0.68
CA LEU A 229 19.76 11.27 0.46
C LEU A 229 18.74 10.68 1.45
N LEU A 230 19.25 10.31 2.63
CA LEU A 230 18.55 9.96 3.86
C LEU A 230 17.80 8.61 3.86
N ASP A 231 18.37 7.67 4.63
CA ASP A 231 17.82 6.35 5.00
C ASP A 231 17.60 5.41 3.81
N SER A 232 18.48 4.42 3.63
CA SER A 232 18.34 3.40 2.59
C SER A 232 17.04 2.65 2.78
N GLU A 233 16.00 3.05 2.06
CA GLU A 233 14.66 2.47 2.16
C GLU A 233 14.71 0.98 1.81
N LEU A 234 14.60 0.13 2.82
CA LEU A 234 14.68 -1.32 2.64
C LEU A 234 13.43 -1.81 1.92
N SER A 235 13.62 -2.52 0.82
CA SER A 235 12.53 -2.97 -0.03
C SER A 235 12.79 -4.35 -0.63
N PHE A 236 11.73 -5.01 -1.04
CA PHE A 236 11.80 -6.19 -1.87
C PHE A 236 10.77 -6.11 -3.01
N GLY A 237 11.10 -6.70 -4.15
CA GLY A 237 10.27 -6.71 -5.33
C GLY A 237 9.77 -8.11 -5.66
N LEU A 238 8.47 -8.24 -5.93
CA LEU A 238 7.84 -9.48 -6.36
C LEU A 238 7.34 -9.37 -7.80
N ARG A 239 7.43 -10.47 -8.54
CA ARG A 239 6.71 -10.69 -9.80
C ARG A 239 5.77 -11.87 -9.63
N SER A 240 4.50 -11.67 -9.91
CA SER A 240 3.46 -12.70 -9.75
C SER A 240 2.68 -12.87 -11.03
N GLY A 241 2.54 -14.13 -11.48
CA GLY A 241 1.68 -14.49 -12.59
C GLY A 241 0.22 -14.50 -12.15
N THR A 242 -0.60 -13.68 -12.81
CA THR A 242 -2.04 -13.56 -12.58
C THR A 242 -2.83 -13.91 -13.85
N LYS A 243 -4.15 -14.00 -13.73
CA LYS A 243 -5.04 -14.18 -14.89
C LYS A 243 -4.99 -13.01 -15.90
N GLN A 244 -4.52 -11.83 -15.47
CA GLN A 244 -4.38 -10.65 -16.30
C GLN A 244 -2.94 -10.46 -16.83
N GLY A 245 -2.07 -11.43 -16.58
CA GLY A 245 -0.64 -11.36 -16.92
C GLY A 245 0.25 -11.21 -15.69
N VAL A 246 1.50 -10.81 -15.92
CA VAL A 246 2.51 -10.71 -14.86
C VAL A 246 2.45 -9.34 -14.20
N GLU A 247 2.16 -9.31 -12.91
CA GLU A 247 2.22 -8.10 -12.10
C GLU A 247 3.57 -7.96 -11.41
N THR A 248 4.02 -6.72 -11.18
CA THR A 248 5.23 -6.42 -10.41
C THR A 248 4.87 -5.49 -9.27
N HIS A 249 5.28 -5.84 -8.04
CA HIS A 249 5.03 -5.05 -6.84
C HIS A 249 6.34 -4.83 -6.09
N VAL A 250 6.57 -3.61 -5.61
CA VAL A 250 7.69 -3.30 -4.71
C VAL A 250 7.12 -3.00 -3.33
N PHE A 251 7.62 -3.70 -2.33
CA PHE A 251 7.21 -3.56 -0.94
C PHE A 251 8.35 -3.01 -0.12
N ARG A 252 8.12 -1.92 0.60
CA ARG A 252 9.00 -1.51 1.68
C ARG A 252 8.70 -2.18 2.99
N VAL A 253 9.75 -2.29 3.78
CA VAL A 253 9.72 -2.75 5.15
C VAL A 253 10.41 -1.76 6.09
N VAL A 254 10.07 -1.84 7.37
CA VAL A 254 10.52 -0.90 8.41
C VAL A 254 11.89 -1.24 9.00
N SER A 255 12.43 -2.44 8.74
CA SER A 255 13.72 -2.87 9.29
C SER A 255 14.39 -3.96 8.46
N ALA A 256 15.70 -4.14 8.63
CA ALA A 256 16.45 -5.23 8.02
C ALA A 256 15.98 -6.62 8.49
N LYS A 257 15.51 -6.72 9.74
CA LYS A 257 14.92 -7.95 10.28
C LYS A 257 13.65 -8.32 9.52
N GLU A 258 12.76 -7.35 9.31
CA GLU A 258 11.54 -7.55 8.51
C GLU A 258 11.88 -7.91 7.07
N LEU A 259 12.84 -7.21 6.44
CA LEU A 259 13.30 -7.54 5.08
C LEU A 259 13.75 -9.00 4.97
N SER A 260 14.63 -9.42 5.89
CA SER A 260 15.15 -10.79 5.93
C SER A 260 14.04 -11.81 6.17
N THR A 261 13.12 -11.53 7.10
CA THR A 261 12.00 -12.43 7.42
C THR A 261 11.08 -12.61 6.22
N TRP A 262 10.61 -11.51 5.62
CA TRP A 262 9.71 -11.57 4.46
C TRP A 262 10.34 -12.29 3.28
N THR A 263 11.58 -11.91 2.92
CA THR A 263 12.23 -12.47 1.72
C THR A 263 12.58 -13.94 1.89
N HIS A 264 13.03 -14.36 3.07
CA HIS A 264 13.29 -15.78 3.37
C HIS A 264 12.00 -16.60 3.26
N LEU A 265 10.94 -16.20 3.97
CA LEU A 265 9.68 -16.94 4.00
C LEU A 265 8.97 -16.97 2.64
N LEU A 266 9.11 -15.92 1.83
CA LEU A 266 8.59 -15.89 0.47
C LEU A 266 9.32 -16.88 -0.43
N VAL A 267 10.66 -16.90 -0.40
CA VAL A 267 11.46 -17.84 -1.22
C VAL A 267 11.18 -19.28 -0.80
N GLU A 268 11.22 -19.56 0.50
CA GLU A 268 10.89 -20.86 1.06
C GLU A 268 9.47 -21.30 0.70
N GLY A 269 8.49 -20.40 0.84
CA GLY A 269 7.10 -20.68 0.48
C GLY A 269 6.91 -20.98 -1.01
N CYS A 270 7.59 -20.25 -1.90
CA CYS A 270 7.55 -20.53 -3.34
C CYS A 270 8.16 -21.89 -3.67
N HIS A 271 9.28 -22.26 -3.02
CA HIS A 271 9.91 -23.56 -3.18
C HIS A 271 8.99 -24.70 -2.69
N ASN A 272 8.45 -24.58 -1.48
CA ASN A 272 7.52 -25.56 -0.91
C ASN A 272 6.26 -25.73 -1.77
N ALA A 273 5.73 -24.62 -2.32
CA ALA A 273 4.59 -24.69 -3.24
C ALA A 273 4.92 -25.48 -4.51
N ALA A 274 6.12 -25.31 -5.07
CA ALA A 274 6.60 -26.07 -6.23
C ALA A 274 6.78 -27.56 -5.91
N GLU A 275 7.34 -27.90 -4.74
CA GLU A 275 7.48 -29.30 -4.31
C GLU A 275 6.14 -29.99 -4.07
N LEU A 276 5.16 -29.25 -3.55
CA LEU A 276 3.82 -29.77 -3.28
C LEU A 276 3.01 -29.98 -4.57
N ILE A 277 3.04 -29.00 -5.49
CA ILE A 277 2.25 -29.03 -6.73
C ILE A 277 2.90 -29.94 -7.78
N LYS A 278 4.23 -29.97 -7.83
CA LYS A 278 5.10 -30.72 -8.75
C LYS A 278 4.96 -30.36 -10.23
N GLU A 279 3.75 -30.28 -10.76
CA GLU A 279 3.48 -30.00 -12.18
C GLU A 279 2.39 -28.94 -12.31
N VAL A 280 2.64 -27.95 -13.15
CA VAL A 280 1.64 -26.96 -13.55
C VAL A 280 1.35 -27.15 -15.03
N THR A 281 0.08 -27.24 -15.40
CA THR A 281 -0.33 -27.44 -16.79
C THR A 281 -1.08 -26.23 -17.36
N ALA A 282 -0.91 -26.00 -18.66
CA ALA A 282 -1.63 -24.97 -19.40
C ALA A 282 -2.01 -25.49 -20.79
N ASP A 283 -3.26 -25.27 -21.18
CA ASP A 283 -3.72 -25.59 -22.52
C ASP A 283 -3.12 -24.62 -23.53
N CYS A 284 -2.67 -25.15 -24.67
CA CYS A 284 -1.99 -24.41 -25.71
C CYS A 284 -2.19 -25.04 -27.09
N SER A 285 -1.69 -24.37 -28.12
CA SER A 285 -1.66 -24.91 -29.49
C SER A 285 -0.23 -24.93 -29.99
N TRP A 286 0.19 -26.06 -30.57
CA TRP A 286 1.51 -26.22 -31.15
C TRP A 286 1.40 -26.86 -32.53
N ASN A 287 2.00 -26.21 -33.54
CA ASN A 287 1.91 -26.63 -34.95
C ASN A 287 0.45 -26.85 -35.43
N GLY A 288 -0.48 -26.02 -34.94
CA GLY A 288 -1.90 -26.10 -35.30
C GLY A 288 -2.66 -27.26 -34.66
N LYS A 289 -2.06 -27.96 -33.68
CA LYS A 289 -2.72 -28.99 -32.87
C LYS A 289 -2.92 -28.51 -31.45
N ASP A 290 -4.09 -28.78 -30.89
CA ASP A 290 -4.37 -28.51 -29.48
C ASP A 290 -3.62 -29.52 -28.61
N CYS A 291 -2.94 -29.01 -27.58
CA CYS A 291 -2.13 -29.80 -26.66
C CYS A 291 -2.01 -29.09 -25.30
N THR A 292 -1.46 -29.79 -24.32
CA THR A 292 -1.21 -29.26 -22.99
C THR A 292 0.30 -29.17 -22.76
N LEU A 293 0.74 -28.02 -22.26
CA LEU A 293 2.09 -27.83 -21.75
C LEU A 293 2.08 -28.10 -20.25
N GLY A 294 2.82 -29.12 -19.82
CA GLY A 294 3.19 -29.34 -18.42
C GLY A 294 4.56 -28.78 -18.11
N VAL A 295 4.68 -28.10 -16.98
CA VAL A 295 5.95 -27.67 -16.39
C VAL A 295 6.10 -28.39 -15.06
N HIS A 296 6.94 -29.42 -15.03
CA HIS A 296 7.20 -30.26 -13.88
C HIS A 296 8.53 -29.89 -13.22
N ILE A 297 8.58 -29.79 -11.89
CA ILE A 297 9.75 -29.35 -11.11
C ILE A 297 11.03 -30.16 -11.42
N ASN A 298 10.90 -31.47 -11.62
CA ASN A 298 12.02 -32.36 -11.97
C ASN A 298 12.15 -32.62 -13.48
N ASP A 299 11.04 -32.94 -14.17
CA ASP A 299 11.09 -33.40 -15.57
C ASP A 299 11.13 -32.26 -16.60
N GLY A 300 11.03 -31.01 -16.15
CA GLY A 300 11.06 -29.82 -17.01
C GLY A 300 9.77 -29.62 -17.79
N PHE A 301 9.89 -29.36 -19.09
CA PHE A 301 8.79 -29.03 -19.97
C PHE A 301 8.32 -30.27 -20.74
N THR A 302 7.03 -30.57 -20.68
CA THR A 302 6.41 -31.63 -21.46
C THR A 302 5.23 -31.07 -22.24
N LEU A 303 5.24 -31.25 -23.55
CA LEU A 303 4.10 -30.98 -24.41
C LEU A 303 3.43 -32.32 -24.73
N PHE A 304 2.13 -32.44 -24.46
CA PHE A 304 1.41 -33.70 -24.65
C PHE A 304 -0.05 -33.49 -25.06
N THR A 305 -0.67 -34.51 -25.65
CA THR A 305 -2.12 -34.57 -25.85
C THR A 305 -2.70 -35.67 -24.97
N GLU A 306 -3.91 -35.49 -24.47
CA GLU A 306 -4.63 -36.54 -23.74
C GLU A 306 -5.65 -37.23 -24.63
N GLU A 307 -5.45 -38.53 -24.87
CA GLU A 307 -6.44 -39.37 -25.54
C GLU A 307 -7.30 -40.08 -24.51
N MET A 308 -8.62 -39.98 -24.67
CA MET A 308 -9.63 -40.61 -23.79
C MET A 308 -9.46 -40.27 -22.29
N GLY A 309 -8.83 -39.13 -21.97
CA GLY A 309 -8.65 -38.63 -20.60
C GLY A 309 -7.72 -39.45 -19.70
N VAL A 310 -6.97 -40.41 -20.25
CA VAL A 310 -6.10 -41.31 -19.45
C VAL A 310 -4.71 -41.45 -20.06
N ARG A 311 -4.57 -41.42 -21.39
CA ARG A 311 -3.27 -41.66 -22.04
C ARG A 311 -2.64 -40.36 -22.51
N LYS A 312 -1.57 -39.94 -21.83
CA LYS A 312 -0.70 -38.83 -22.29
C LYS A 312 0.14 -39.31 -23.49
N ASN A 313 -0.04 -38.67 -24.64
CA ASN A 313 0.80 -38.84 -25.82
C ASN A 313 1.80 -37.67 -25.87
N ILE A 314 3.07 -37.94 -25.58
CA ILE A 314 4.11 -36.92 -25.46
C ILE A 314 4.56 -36.48 -26.85
N LEU A 315 4.42 -35.19 -27.13
CA LEU A 315 4.86 -34.53 -28.37
C LEU A 315 6.29 -34.00 -28.26
N LEU A 316 6.64 -33.45 -27.10
CA LEU A 316 7.96 -32.89 -26.81
C LEU A 316 8.22 -33.06 -25.31
N GLN A 317 9.45 -33.41 -24.93
CA GLN A 317 9.89 -33.36 -23.54
C GLN A 317 11.31 -32.82 -23.49
N GLN A 318 11.53 -31.80 -22.67
CA GLN A 318 12.83 -31.14 -22.52
C GLN A 318 13.04 -30.75 -21.05
N PRO A 319 14.17 -31.13 -20.44
CA PRO A 319 14.48 -30.76 -19.07
C PRO A 319 14.86 -29.26 -18.98
N PHE A 320 14.86 -28.69 -17.77
CA PHE A 320 15.14 -27.26 -17.56
C PHE A 320 16.54 -26.85 -18.06
N GLU A 321 17.53 -27.72 -17.95
CA GLU A 321 18.92 -27.44 -18.32
C GLU A 321 19.11 -27.20 -19.82
N ARG A 322 18.15 -27.65 -20.64
CA ARG A 322 18.20 -27.43 -22.10
C ARG A 322 17.57 -26.11 -22.50
N LEU A 323 16.80 -25.46 -21.64
CA LEU A 323 16.19 -24.18 -21.95
C LEU A 323 17.26 -23.09 -22.02
N ARG A 324 17.54 -22.59 -23.22
CA ARG A 324 18.51 -21.52 -23.47
C ARG A 324 17.89 -20.15 -23.30
N MET A 325 16.66 -20.00 -23.79
CA MET A 325 15.94 -18.74 -23.77
C MET A 325 14.44 -19.00 -23.69
N SER A 326 13.75 -18.15 -22.94
CA SER A 326 12.30 -18.03 -22.99
C SER A 326 11.91 -16.60 -23.26
N SER A 327 10.84 -16.40 -24.02
CA SER A 327 10.22 -15.10 -24.25
C SER A 327 8.73 -15.27 -24.50
N ASP A 328 8.00 -14.16 -24.47
CA ASP A 328 6.59 -14.10 -24.80
C ASP A 328 6.30 -12.83 -25.59
N ASP A 329 5.18 -12.81 -26.33
CA ASP A 329 4.72 -11.63 -27.07
C ASP A 329 3.84 -10.68 -26.21
N GLY A 330 3.68 -10.97 -24.92
CA GLY A 330 2.80 -10.25 -24.00
C GLY A 330 1.31 -10.42 -24.26
N VAL A 331 0.90 -11.25 -25.24
CA VAL A 331 -0.49 -11.37 -25.70
C VAL A 331 -0.98 -12.81 -25.68
N ARG A 332 -0.31 -13.73 -26.40
CA ARG A 332 -0.77 -15.12 -26.58
C ARG A 332 0.33 -16.14 -26.90
N MET A 333 1.49 -15.71 -27.38
CA MET A 333 2.56 -16.60 -27.79
C MET A 333 3.65 -16.63 -26.73
N MET A 334 4.09 -17.84 -26.39
CA MET A 334 5.35 -18.06 -25.68
C MET A 334 6.34 -18.78 -26.59
N PHE A 335 7.62 -18.46 -26.43
CA PHE A 335 8.73 -19.05 -27.14
C PHE A 335 9.67 -19.70 -26.12
N LEU A 336 9.93 -20.98 -26.29
CA LEU A 336 10.91 -21.74 -25.51
C LEU A 336 11.95 -22.28 -26.47
N ASP A 337 13.18 -21.76 -26.38
CA ASP A 337 14.31 -22.24 -27.18
C ASP A 337 15.12 -23.25 -26.37
N PHE A 338 15.09 -24.51 -26.81
CA PHE A 338 15.86 -25.61 -26.22
C PHE A 338 17.19 -25.89 -26.94
N GLY A 339 17.53 -25.06 -27.92
CA GLY A 339 18.60 -25.31 -28.89
C GLY A 339 18.22 -26.40 -29.89
N GLY A 340 18.39 -26.12 -31.18
CA GLY A 340 18.47 -27.16 -32.20
C GLY A 340 19.79 -27.95 -32.09
N PRO A 341 19.93 -29.09 -32.81
CA PRO A 341 21.25 -29.63 -33.09
C PRO A 341 22.19 -28.60 -33.74
#